data_AF-A0A4U1EL18-F1
#
_entry.id   AF-A0A4U1EL18-F1
#
_cell.length_a   1.000
_cell.length_b   1.000
_cell.length_c   1.000
_cell.angle_alpha   90.00
_cell.angle_beta   90.00
_cell.angle_gamma   90.00
#
_symmetry.space_group_name_H-M   'P 1'
#
loop_
_entity.id
_entity.type
_entity.pdbx_description
1 polymer ?
#
loop_
_entity_poly.entity_id
_entity_poly.type
_entity_poly.pdbx_seq_one_letter_code
_entity_poly.pdbx_strand_id
1 'polypeptide(L)'
;MSLDPGSRTAELMQQCAERRLQEERSMKELVEQVMETQKNVKVAQTKLLKGRRQMVQEVIEESRELLQRSAEAAKEEQRRRCELISQLRALETQPTRKGKLVDLTQIPGYGLEGEMSVVELRERLALLKETQRCKEEEKRDQIIQGKRAKSRALQNTVEQISLCRAAMGRSAALRWEEKKAQSAAAAAPSRDERVLELQRRIREKAAERRGQEALLHVPAPRAARPKQQVSPGGGREGAQRRRCR
;
A
#
# COMPACT_ATOMS: atom_id res chain seq x y z
N MET A 1 -115.84 106.68 34.28
CA MET A 1 -114.89 106.49 33.15
C MET A 1 -114.39 107.86 32.72
N SER A 2 -113.20 108.25 33.16
CA SER A 2 -112.48 109.44 32.71
C SER A 2 -111.00 109.08 32.82
N LEU A 3 -110.41 108.57 31.75
CA LEU A 3 -108.98 108.23 31.70
C LEU A 3 -108.22 109.47 31.24
N ASP A 4 -107.34 109.98 32.11
CA ASP A 4 -106.46 111.12 31.86
C ASP A 4 -105.46 110.81 30.72
N PRO A 5 -105.30 111.70 29.73
CA PRO A 5 -104.41 111.47 28.58
C PRO A 5 -102.91 111.49 28.93
N GLY A 6 -102.51 112.01 30.09
CA GLY A 6 -101.10 112.11 30.52
C GLY A 6 -100.47 110.83 31.12
N SER A 7 -101.26 109.96 31.76
CA SER A 7 -100.74 108.67 32.29
C SER A 7 -100.42 107.68 31.17
N ARG A 8 -101.23 107.73 30.10
CA ARG A 8 -101.16 106.81 28.97
C ARG A 8 -99.91 107.00 28.11
N THR A 9 -99.35 108.21 28.06
CA THR A 9 -98.12 108.52 27.29
C THR A 9 -96.85 108.13 28.04
N ALA A 10 -96.81 108.26 29.37
CA ALA A 10 -95.66 107.87 30.20
C ALA A 10 -95.47 106.34 30.24
N GLU A 11 -96.55 105.57 30.37
CA GLU A 11 -96.53 104.10 30.31
C GLU A 11 -96.01 103.59 28.95
N LEU A 12 -96.43 104.23 27.85
CA LEU A 12 -95.94 103.89 26.50
C LEU A 12 -94.44 104.19 26.35
N MET A 13 -93.95 105.31 26.88
CA MET A 13 -92.51 105.62 26.86
C MET A 13 -91.68 104.64 27.69
N GLN A 14 -92.19 104.23 28.86
CA GLN A 14 -91.53 103.24 29.72
C GLN A 14 -91.47 101.86 29.03
N GLN A 15 -92.56 101.43 28.39
CA GLN A 15 -92.58 100.22 27.55
C GLN A 15 -91.61 100.32 26.36
N CYS A 16 -91.50 101.49 25.72
CA CYS A 16 -90.53 101.71 24.65
C CYS A 16 -89.08 101.63 25.15
N ALA A 17 -88.77 102.18 26.32
CA ALA A 17 -87.44 102.13 26.91
C ALA A 17 -87.05 100.71 27.36
N GLU A 18 -87.98 99.98 27.99
CA GLU A 18 -87.79 98.58 28.38
C GLU A 18 -87.58 97.69 27.16
N ARG A 19 -88.37 97.85 26.09
CA ARG A 19 -88.17 97.11 24.83
C ARG A 19 -86.78 97.32 24.26
N ARG A 20 -86.30 98.56 24.19
CA ARG A 20 -84.93 98.87 23.71
C ARG A 20 -83.85 98.21 24.57
N LEU A 21 -84.01 98.23 25.88
CA LEU A 21 -83.06 97.58 26.79
C LEU A 21 -83.08 96.05 26.64
N GLN A 22 -84.26 95.45 26.44
CA GLN A 22 -84.42 94.02 26.17
C GLN A 22 -83.79 93.62 24.82
N GLU A 23 -83.97 94.45 23.79
CA GLU A 23 -83.37 94.28 22.46
C GLU A 23 -81.84 94.39 22.54
N GLU A 24 -81.30 95.36 23.25
CA GLU A 24 -79.84 95.48 23.43
C GLU A 24 -79.23 94.29 24.18
N ARG A 25 -79.92 93.78 25.22
CA ARG A 25 -79.46 92.59 25.97
C ARG A 25 -79.49 91.34 25.10
N SER A 26 -80.60 91.09 24.41
CA SER A 26 -80.71 89.95 23.50
C SER A 26 -79.73 90.03 22.33
N MET A 27 -79.45 91.24 21.81
CA MET A 27 -78.44 91.43 20.77
C MET A 27 -77.02 91.19 21.28
N LYS A 28 -76.69 91.60 22.52
CA LYS A 28 -75.39 91.29 23.14
C LYS A 28 -75.22 89.78 23.36
N GLU A 29 -76.22 89.12 23.90
CA GLU A 29 -76.22 87.65 24.08
C GLU A 29 -76.06 86.92 22.74
N LEU A 30 -76.73 87.37 21.68
CA LEU A 30 -76.58 86.80 20.34
C LEU A 30 -75.15 86.98 19.81
N VAL A 31 -74.55 88.15 19.99
CA VAL A 31 -73.17 88.42 19.57
C VAL A 31 -72.19 87.53 20.35
N GLU A 32 -72.37 87.38 21.66
CA GLU A 32 -71.54 86.49 22.48
C GLU A 32 -71.65 85.02 22.02
N GLN A 33 -72.87 84.53 21.77
CA GLN A 33 -73.10 83.18 21.23
C GLN A 33 -72.45 83.00 19.85
N VAL A 34 -72.52 83.98 18.96
CA VAL A 34 -71.84 83.94 17.65
C VAL A 34 -70.32 83.91 17.82
N MET A 35 -69.77 84.68 18.76
CA MET A 35 -68.34 84.69 19.03
C MET A 35 -67.85 83.36 19.63
N GLU A 36 -68.61 82.76 20.53
CA GLU A 36 -68.31 81.45 21.12
C GLU A 36 -68.39 80.33 20.08
N THR A 37 -69.44 80.32 19.25
CA THR A 37 -69.55 79.35 18.16
C THR A 37 -68.40 79.47 17.16
N GLN A 38 -67.99 80.68 16.79
CA GLN A 38 -66.81 80.89 15.93
C GLN A 38 -65.51 80.39 16.58
N LYS A 39 -65.31 80.62 17.88
CA LYS A 39 -64.15 80.08 18.63
C LYS A 39 -64.18 78.55 18.63
N ASN A 40 -65.34 77.95 18.91
CA ASN A 40 -65.53 76.51 18.94
C ASN A 40 -65.28 75.87 17.56
N VAL A 41 -65.73 76.50 16.48
CA VAL A 41 -65.45 76.07 15.10
C VAL A 41 -63.95 76.08 14.82
N LYS A 42 -63.23 77.15 15.18
CA LYS A 42 -61.76 77.22 15.00
C LYS A 42 -61.04 76.14 15.80
N VAL A 43 -61.46 75.87 17.04
CA VAL A 43 -60.89 74.79 17.86
C VAL A 43 -61.18 73.43 17.24
N ALA A 44 -62.40 73.18 16.75
CA ALA A 44 -62.76 71.93 16.07
C ALA A 44 -61.92 71.72 14.79
N GLN A 45 -61.75 72.77 13.98
CA GLN A 45 -60.92 72.72 12.77
C GLN A 45 -59.45 72.39 13.08
N THR A 46 -58.86 73.05 14.10
CA THR A 46 -57.46 72.78 14.47
C THR A 46 -57.28 71.37 15.03
N LYS A 47 -58.22 70.86 15.82
CA LYS A 47 -58.22 69.47 16.31
C LYS A 47 -58.32 68.47 15.15
N LEU A 48 -59.20 68.71 14.18
CA LEU A 48 -59.32 67.87 12.99
C LEU A 48 -58.02 67.82 12.17
N LEU A 49 -57.39 68.97 11.94
CA LEU A 49 -56.13 69.02 11.19
C LEU A 49 -55.00 68.28 11.93
N LYS A 50 -54.91 68.42 13.26
CA LYS A 50 -53.93 67.69 14.07
C LYS A 50 -54.19 66.18 14.03
N GLY A 51 -55.44 65.75 14.21
CA GLY A 51 -55.81 64.33 14.13
C GLY A 51 -55.53 63.73 12.75
N ARG A 52 -55.83 64.46 11.66
CA ARG A 52 -55.50 64.00 10.30
C ARG A 52 -53.99 63.87 10.09
N ARG A 53 -53.19 64.81 10.62
CA ARG A 53 -51.72 64.72 10.53
C ARG A 53 -51.17 63.53 11.31
N GLN A 54 -51.67 63.30 12.53
CA GLN A 54 -51.28 62.16 13.35
C GLN A 54 -51.62 60.83 12.66
N MET A 55 -52.85 60.68 12.17
CA MET A 55 -53.28 59.50 11.43
C MET A 55 -52.42 59.25 10.19
N VAL A 56 -52.09 60.29 9.41
CA VAL A 56 -51.20 60.13 8.24
C VAL A 56 -49.80 59.68 8.68
N GLN A 57 -49.27 60.21 9.78
CA GLN A 57 -47.96 59.83 10.29
C GLN A 57 -47.93 58.37 10.75
N GLU A 58 -48.96 57.93 11.50
CA GLU A 58 -49.14 56.55 11.94
C GLU A 58 -49.22 55.61 10.73
N VAL A 59 -50.04 55.93 9.72
CA VAL A 59 -50.16 55.13 8.49
C VAL A 59 -48.82 55.05 7.72
N ILE A 60 -48.03 56.13 7.70
CA ILE A 60 -46.71 56.11 7.07
C ILE A 60 -45.75 55.20 7.84
N GLU A 61 -45.77 55.24 9.17
CA GLU A 61 -44.92 54.40 10.02
C GLU A 61 -45.30 52.93 9.89
N GLU A 62 -46.59 52.60 9.99
CA GLU A 62 -47.10 51.24 9.77
C GLU A 62 -46.77 50.72 8.37
N SER A 63 -46.95 51.56 7.34
CA SER A 63 -46.61 51.19 5.96
C SER A 63 -45.11 50.88 5.82
N ARG A 64 -44.24 51.70 6.43
CA ARG A 64 -42.79 51.46 6.43
C ARG A 64 -42.42 50.17 7.14
N GLU A 65 -43.01 49.89 8.29
CA GLU A 65 -42.78 48.64 9.02
C GLU A 65 -43.21 47.42 8.21
N LEU A 66 -44.40 47.46 7.60
CA LEU A 66 -44.89 46.38 6.75
C LEU A 66 -43.97 46.14 5.55
N LEU A 67 -43.52 47.21 4.90
CA LEU A 67 -42.54 47.15 3.82
C LEU A 67 -41.23 46.51 4.27
N GLN A 68 -40.68 46.92 5.42
CA GLN A 68 -39.45 46.34 5.98
C GLN A 68 -39.61 44.86 6.29
N ARG A 69 -40.67 44.47 6.99
CA ARG A 69 -40.97 43.06 7.30
C ARG A 69 -41.10 42.22 6.03
N SER A 70 -41.77 42.75 5.00
CA SER A 70 -41.91 42.06 3.72
C SER A 70 -40.55 41.87 3.01
N ALA A 71 -39.68 42.88 3.07
CA ALA A 71 -38.36 42.84 2.45
C ALA A 71 -37.43 41.86 3.18
N GLU A 72 -37.52 41.78 4.50
CA GLU A 72 -36.77 40.82 5.32
C GLU A 72 -37.24 39.39 5.05
N ALA A 73 -38.56 39.15 5.04
CA ALA A 73 -39.12 37.84 4.70
C ALA A 73 -38.70 37.38 3.30
N ALA A 74 -38.73 38.28 2.30
CA ALA A 74 -38.28 37.97 0.95
C ALA A 74 -36.79 37.63 0.88
N LYS A 75 -35.94 38.33 1.65
CA LYS A 75 -34.50 38.02 1.74
C LYS A 75 -34.25 36.66 2.37
N GLU A 76 -34.98 36.31 3.43
CA GLU A 76 -34.88 34.99 4.07
C GLU A 76 -35.33 33.87 3.15
N GLU A 77 -36.45 34.04 2.45
CA GLU A 77 -36.91 33.08 1.46
C GLU A 77 -35.87 32.88 0.35
N GLN A 78 -35.28 33.97 -0.15
CA GLN A 78 -34.24 33.90 -1.16
C GLN A 78 -33.00 33.14 -0.65
N ARG A 79 -32.58 33.35 0.61
CA ARG A 79 -31.48 32.59 1.23
C ARG A 79 -31.79 31.09 1.26
N ARG A 80 -32.98 30.71 1.72
CA ARG A 80 -33.44 29.31 1.75
C ARG A 80 -33.46 28.69 0.34
N ARG A 81 -33.92 29.44 -0.66
CA ARG A 81 -33.91 29.00 -2.07
C ARG A 81 -32.48 28.80 -2.58
N CYS A 82 -31.56 29.72 -2.29
CA CYS A 82 -30.15 29.59 -2.68
C CYS A 82 -29.47 28.39 -2.02
N GLU A 83 -29.74 28.14 -0.73
CA GLU A 83 -29.25 26.97 0.00
C GLU A 83 -29.75 25.67 -0.63
N LEU A 84 -31.05 25.59 -0.93
CA LEU A 84 -31.65 24.42 -1.60
C LEU A 84 -31.05 24.19 -2.99
N ILE A 85 -30.89 25.24 -3.80
CA ILE A 85 -30.25 25.15 -5.12
C ILE A 85 -28.81 24.64 -4.99
N SER A 86 -28.09 25.10 -3.97
CA SER A 86 -26.71 24.67 -3.71
C SER A 86 -26.64 23.18 -3.36
N GLN A 87 -27.58 22.69 -2.54
CA GLN A 87 -27.71 21.27 -2.20
C GLN A 87 -28.05 20.42 -3.44
N LEU A 88 -29.01 20.85 -4.26
CA LEU A 88 -29.38 20.15 -5.49
C LEU A 88 -28.20 20.04 -6.46
N ARG A 89 -27.48 21.14 -6.68
CA ARG A 89 -26.27 21.13 -7.53
C ARG A 89 -25.18 20.21 -6.98
N ALA A 90 -25.00 20.14 -5.67
CA ALA A 90 -24.03 19.24 -5.06
C ALA A 90 -24.38 17.76 -5.34
N LEU A 91 -25.67 17.41 -5.33
CA LEU A 91 -26.14 16.06 -5.68
C LEU A 91 -26.01 15.79 -7.18
N GLU A 92 -26.34 16.76 -8.04
CA GLU A 92 -26.23 16.62 -9.50
C GLU A 92 -24.77 16.49 -9.97
N THR A 93 -23.85 17.23 -9.33
CA THR A 93 -22.41 17.21 -9.64
C THR A 93 -21.67 16.04 -8.99
N GLN A 94 -22.34 15.28 -8.12
CA GLN A 94 -21.75 14.10 -7.50
C GLN A 94 -21.31 13.12 -8.60
N PRO A 95 -20.07 12.61 -8.57
CA PRO A 95 -19.61 11.63 -9.54
C PRO A 95 -20.43 10.35 -9.43
N THR A 96 -21.49 10.24 -10.23
CA THR A 96 -22.23 8.99 -10.37
C THR A 96 -21.37 8.00 -11.13
N ARG A 97 -21.32 6.76 -10.67
CA ARG A 97 -20.65 5.67 -11.39
C ARG A 97 -21.38 5.50 -12.73
N LYS A 98 -20.84 6.09 -13.80
CA LYS A 98 -21.41 6.05 -15.18
C LYS A 98 -21.34 4.66 -15.85
N GLY A 99 -21.18 3.59 -15.07
CA GLY A 99 -21.13 2.23 -15.58
C GLY A 99 -22.52 1.62 -15.55
N LYS A 100 -22.99 1.10 -16.69
CA LYS A 100 -24.04 0.08 -16.67
C LYS A 100 -23.51 -1.08 -15.83
N LEU A 101 -24.30 -1.56 -14.87
CA LEU A 101 -23.96 -2.78 -14.15
C LEU A 101 -24.03 -3.93 -15.16
N VAL A 102 -22.88 -4.32 -15.71
CA VAL A 102 -22.81 -5.42 -16.67
C VAL A 102 -22.89 -6.71 -15.88
N ASP A 103 -23.95 -7.46 -16.11
CA ASP A 103 -24.09 -8.81 -15.61
C ASP A 103 -23.17 -9.74 -16.41
N LEU A 104 -22.08 -10.16 -15.78
CA LEU A 104 -21.09 -11.06 -16.39
C LEU A 104 -21.57 -12.51 -16.51
N THR A 105 -22.69 -12.84 -15.85
CA THR A 105 -23.32 -14.16 -15.93
C THR A 105 -24.23 -14.29 -17.14
N GLN A 106 -24.63 -13.17 -17.74
CA GLN A 106 -25.41 -13.20 -18.97
C GLN A 106 -24.55 -13.55 -20.18
N ILE A 107 -25.11 -14.41 -21.01
CA ILE A 107 -24.58 -14.69 -22.33
C ILE A 107 -24.90 -13.49 -23.23
N PRO A 108 -23.92 -12.92 -23.95
CA PRO A 108 -24.12 -11.68 -24.72
C PRO A 108 -25.19 -11.75 -25.82
N GLY A 109 -25.47 -12.93 -26.39
CA GLY A 109 -26.56 -13.14 -27.36
C GLY A 109 -26.25 -12.58 -28.75
N TYR A 110 -25.01 -12.70 -29.24
CA TYR A 110 -24.61 -12.26 -30.59
C TYR A 110 -24.99 -13.26 -31.69
N GLY A 111 -25.57 -14.41 -31.34
CA GLY A 111 -25.99 -15.45 -32.28
C GLY A 111 -24.85 -16.35 -32.76
N LEU A 112 -23.71 -16.35 -32.07
CA LEU A 112 -22.60 -17.25 -32.33
C LEU A 112 -22.86 -18.63 -31.68
N GLU A 113 -22.50 -19.69 -32.37
CA GLU A 113 -22.53 -21.03 -31.79
C GLU A 113 -21.45 -21.15 -30.71
N GLY A 114 -21.84 -21.53 -29.49
CA GLY A 114 -20.92 -21.71 -28.36
C GLY A 114 -20.63 -20.43 -27.56
N GLU A 115 -21.49 -19.43 -27.63
CA GLU A 115 -21.43 -18.30 -26.70
C GLU A 115 -21.51 -18.76 -25.25
N MET A 116 -20.70 -18.12 -24.41
CA MET A 116 -20.62 -18.40 -22.99
C MET A 116 -20.54 -17.08 -22.24
N SER A 117 -20.99 -17.12 -20.99
CA SER A 117 -20.80 -16.00 -20.09
C SER A 117 -19.31 -15.74 -19.83
N VAL A 118 -18.96 -14.52 -19.42
CA VAL A 118 -17.56 -14.17 -19.10
C VAL A 118 -17.05 -14.99 -17.93
N VAL A 119 -17.94 -15.37 -17.00
CA VAL A 119 -17.61 -16.22 -15.86
C VAL A 119 -17.24 -17.63 -16.32
N GLU A 120 -18.05 -18.26 -17.17
CA GLU A 120 -17.77 -19.59 -17.73
C GLU A 120 -16.44 -19.63 -18.50
N LEU A 121 -16.17 -18.60 -19.31
CA LEU A 121 -14.90 -18.51 -20.05
C LEU A 121 -13.70 -18.46 -19.11
N ARG A 122 -13.81 -17.76 -17.98
CA ARG A 122 -12.74 -17.70 -16.96
C ARG A 122 -12.51 -19.06 -16.30
N GLU A 123 -13.58 -19.78 -15.98
CA GLU A 123 -13.49 -21.12 -15.39
C GLU A 123 -12.83 -22.11 -16.35
N ARG A 124 -13.28 -22.15 -17.60
CA ARG A 124 -12.66 -23.01 -18.62
C ARG A 124 -11.19 -22.67 -18.83
N LEU A 125 -10.85 -21.38 -18.88
CA LEU A 125 -9.45 -20.94 -18.98
C LEU A 125 -8.63 -21.37 -17.77
N ALA A 126 -9.19 -21.33 -16.57
CA ALA A 126 -8.51 -21.78 -15.35
C ALA A 126 -8.20 -23.28 -15.41
N LEU A 127 -9.19 -24.10 -15.80
CA LEU A 127 -9.00 -25.54 -16.00
C LEU A 127 -7.93 -25.85 -17.06
N LEU A 128 -7.94 -25.12 -18.18
CA LEU A 128 -6.93 -25.30 -19.22
C LEU A 128 -5.52 -24.97 -18.72
N LYS A 129 -5.36 -23.88 -17.96
CA LYS A 129 -4.06 -23.53 -17.36
C LYS A 129 -3.59 -24.57 -16.36
N GLU A 130 -4.49 -25.10 -15.54
CA GLU A 130 -4.16 -26.15 -14.58
C GLU A 130 -3.71 -27.43 -15.28
N THR A 131 -4.45 -27.91 -16.28
CA THR A 131 -4.06 -29.10 -17.04
C THR A 131 -2.73 -28.92 -17.77
N GLN A 132 -2.44 -27.73 -18.32
CA GLN A 132 -1.15 -27.43 -18.91
C GLN A 132 -0.04 -27.50 -17.86
N ARG A 133 -0.24 -26.89 -16.70
CA ARG A 133 0.72 -26.89 -15.60
C ARG A 133 1.02 -28.32 -15.12
N CYS A 134 0.01 -29.15 -14.91
CA CYS A 134 0.19 -30.55 -14.52
C CYS A 134 1.04 -31.31 -15.54
N LYS A 135 0.75 -31.16 -16.85
CA LYS A 135 1.56 -31.79 -17.91
C LYS A 135 3.01 -31.32 -17.91
N GLU A 136 3.27 -30.05 -17.59
CA GLU A 136 4.63 -29.52 -17.48
C GLU A 136 5.36 -30.07 -16.25
N GLU A 137 4.67 -30.17 -15.11
CA GLU A 137 5.20 -30.76 -13.87
C GLU A 137 5.51 -32.25 -14.07
N GLU A 138 4.61 -33.03 -14.68
CA GLU A 138 4.85 -34.44 -15.03
C GLU A 138 6.08 -34.62 -15.90
N LYS A 139 6.26 -33.78 -16.93
CA LYS A 139 7.47 -33.81 -17.77
C LYS A 139 8.73 -33.49 -16.97
N ARG A 140 8.68 -32.51 -16.07
CA ARG A 140 9.80 -32.16 -15.19
C ARG A 140 10.14 -33.33 -14.27
N ASP A 141 9.15 -33.97 -13.68
CA ASP A 141 9.33 -35.12 -12.80
C ASP A 141 9.90 -36.32 -13.53
N GLN A 142 9.42 -36.62 -14.74
CA GLN A 142 10.00 -37.66 -15.60
C GLN A 142 11.48 -37.40 -15.88
N ILE A 143 11.85 -36.15 -16.19
CA ILE A 143 13.26 -35.76 -16.41
C ILE A 143 14.08 -35.94 -15.12
N ILE A 144 13.56 -35.50 -13.97
CA ILE A 144 14.25 -35.63 -12.68
C ILE A 144 14.44 -37.09 -12.31
N GLN A 145 13.40 -37.92 -12.43
CA GLN A 145 13.46 -39.35 -12.18
C GLN A 145 14.45 -40.05 -13.13
N GLY A 146 14.41 -39.71 -14.42
CA GLY A 146 15.35 -40.21 -15.42
C GLY A 146 16.80 -39.82 -15.11
N LYS A 147 17.05 -38.57 -14.69
CA LYS A 147 18.37 -38.12 -14.24
C LYS A 147 18.83 -38.90 -12.99
N ARG A 148 17.97 -39.04 -11.98
CA ARG A 148 18.27 -39.79 -10.75
C ARG A 148 18.55 -41.27 -11.03
N ALA A 149 17.81 -41.89 -11.96
CA ALA A 149 18.04 -43.28 -12.35
C ALA A 149 19.39 -43.45 -13.04
N LYS A 150 19.74 -42.55 -13.99
CA LYS A 150 21.05 -42.53 -14.65
C LYS A 150 22.19 -42.32 -13.66
N SER A 151 22.06 -41.37 -12.73
CA SER A 151 23.06 -41.13 -11.69
C SER A 151 23.25 -42.35 -10.79
N ARG A 152 22.17 -43.03 -10.39
CA ARG A 152 22.25 -44.28 -9.62
C ARG A 152 22.96 -45.39 -10.40
N ALA A 153 22.63 -45.56 -11.68
CA ALA A 153 23.30 -46.55 -12.53
C ALA A 153 24.81 -46.26 -12.64
N LEU A 154 25.21 -45.01 -12.84
CA LEU A 154 26.62 -44.60 -12.87
C LEU A 154 27.32 -44.82 -11.52
N GLN A 155 26.65 -44.54 -10.41
CA GLN A 155 27.20 -44.80 -9.09
C GLN A 155 27.45 -46.29 -8.87
N ASN A 156 26.49 -47.14 -9.23
CA ASN A 156 26.61 -48.59 -9.15
C ASN A 156 27.77 -49.12 -10.02
N THR A 157 27.97 -48.59 -11.23
CA THR A 157 29.10 -49.03 -12.09
C THR A 157 30.44 -48.59 -11.51
N VAL A 158 30.54 -47.39 -10.94
CA VAL A 158 31.75 -46.94 -10.24
C VAL A 158 32.05 -47.83 -9.02
N GLU A 159 31.02 -48.19 -8.24
CA GLU A 159 31.15 -49.11 -7.11
C GLU A 159 31.63 -50.49 -7.58
N GLN A 160 31.06 -51.05 -8.65
CA GLN A 160 31.52 -52.30 -9.25
C GLN A 160 32.99 -52.23 -9.69
N ILE A 161 33.39 -51.16 -10.39
CA ILE A 161 34.79 -50.94 -10.80
C ILE A 161 35.71 -50.89 -9.57
N SER A 162 35.27 -50.21 -8.50
CA SER A 162 36.02 -50.10 -7.25
C SER A 162 36.21 -51.47 -6.59
N LEU A 163 35.17 -52.30 -6.55
CA LEU A 163 35.21 -53.66 -6.00
C LEU A 163 36.16 -54.55 -6.82
N CYS A 164 36.06 -54.51 -8.16
CA CYS A 164 36.96 -55.25 -9.04
C CYS A 164 38.42 -54.80 -8.85
N ARG A 165 38.69 -53.49 -8.81
CA ARG A 165 40.05 -52.96 -8.58
C ARG A 165 40.60 -53.37 -7.22
N ALA A 166 39.77 -53.31 -6.17
CA ALA A 166 40.17 -53.74 -4.83
C ALA A 166 40.44 -55.24 -4.77
N ALA A 167 39.62 -56.08 -5.41
CA ALA A 167 39.84 -57.52 -5.50
C ALA A 167 41.15 -57.83 -6.25
N MET A 168 41.38 -57.23 -7.40
CA MET A 168 42.62 -57.37 -8.16
C MET A 168 43.84 -56.91 -7.35
N GLY A 169 43.74 -55.79 -6.63
CA GLY A 169 44.78 -55.29 -5.73
C GLY A 169 45.09 -56.26 -4.60
N ARG A 170 44.07 -56.83 -3.95
CA ARG A 170 44.25 -57.87 -2.92
C ARG A 170 44.94 -59.11 -3.48
N SER A 171 44.50 -59.62 -4.63
CA SER A 171 45.13 -60.77 -5.28
C SER A 171 46.58 -60.49 -5.68
N ALA A 172 46.89 -59.27 -6.16
CA ALA A 172 48.25 -58.88 -6.47
C ALA A 172 49.14 -58.78 -5.22
N ALA A 173 48.61 -58.27 -4.10
CA ALA A 173 49.32 -58.23 -2.83
C ALA A 173 49.62 -59.63 -2.29
N LEU A 174 48.66 -60.56 -2.36
CA LEU A 174 48.87 -61.97 -1.99
C LEU A 174 49.99 -62.63 -2.81
N ARG A 175 49.96 -62.46 -4.15
CA ARG A 175 51.03 -62.97 -5.03
C ARG A 175 52.40 -62.39 -4.69
N TRP A 176 52.46 -61.12 -4.30
CA TRP A 176 53.71 -60.48 -3.88
C TRP A 176 54.24 -61.07 -2.58
N GLU A 177 53.38 -61.27 -1.57
CA GLU A 177 53.76 -61.92 -0.32
C GLU A 177 54.16 -63.38 -0.52
N GLU A 178 53.47 -64.14 -1.38
CA GLU A 178 53.86 -65.50 -1.77
C GLU A 178 55.25 -65.52 -2.42
N LYS A 179 55.52 -64.63 -3.39
CA LYS A 179 56.83 -64.53 -4.04
C LYS A 179 57.91 -64.12 -3.05
N LYS A 180 57.62 -63.21 -2.13
CA LYS A 180 58.52 -62.81 -1.04
C LYS A 180 58.81 -63.99 -0.11
N ALA A 181 57.78 -64.74 0.31
CA ALA A 181 57.92 -65.93 1.13
C ALA A 181 58.72 -67.04 0.41
N GLN A 182 58.48 -67.27 -0.87
CA GLN A 182 59.26 -68.21 -1.70
C GLN A 182 60.72 -67.76 -1.81
N SER A 183 60.98 -66.47 -2.02
CA SER A 183 62.36 -65.95 -2.04
C SER A 183 63.06 -66.06 -0.68
N ALA A 184 62.33 -65.85 0.42
CA ALA A 184 62.83 -66.03 1.78
C ALA A 184 63.09 -67.51 2.10
N ALA A 185 62.23 -68.42 1.62
CA ALA A 185 62.40 -69.87 1.73
C ALA A 185 63.58 -70.38 0.88
N ALA A 186 63.77 -69.84 -0.32
CA ALA A 186 64.94 -70.14 -1.16
C ALA A 186 66.25 -69.57 -0.57
N ALA A 187 66.16 -68.49 0.19
CA ALA A 187 67.28 -67.93 0.95
C ALA A 187 67.52 -68.62 2.30
N ALA A 188 66.67 -69.57 2.70
CA ALA A 188 66.90 -70.38 3.90
C ALA A 188 68.16 -71.25 3.70
N PRO A 189 69.01 -71.42 4.73
CA PRO A 189 70.24 -72.20 4.59
C PRO A 189 69.90 -73.66 4.22
N SER A 190 70.51 -74.15 3.13
CA SER A 190 70.40 -75.54 2.69
C SER A 190 70.84 -76.48 3.82
N ARG A 191 70.00 -77.49 4.10
CA ARG A 191 70.26 -78.52 5.13
C ARG A 191 71.11 -79.69 4.62
N ASP A 192 71.54 -79.68 3.35
CA ASP A 192 72.39 -80.74 2.80
C ASP A 192 73.80 -80.68 3.42
N GLU A 193 74.19 -81.73 4.13
CA GLU A 193 75.49 -81.83 4.82
C GLU A 193 76.68 -81.57 3.90
N ARG A 194 76.64 -82.10 2.66
CA ARG A 194 77.68 -81.89 1.64
C ARG A 194 77.85 -80.42 1.27
N VAL A 195 76.76 -79.66 1.22
CA VAL A 195 76.78 -78.23 0.88
C VAL A 195 77.30 -77.42 2.06
N LEU A 196 76.96 -77.80 3.29
CA LEU A 196 77.49 -77.18 4.51
C LEU A 196 79.01 -77.45 4.67
N GLU A 197 79.47 -78.66 4.38
CA GLU A 197 80.90 -79.00 4.35
C GLU A 197 81.65 -78.19 3.28
N LEU A 198 81.08 -78.08 2.07
CA LEU A 198 81.69 -77.29 1.01
C LEU A 198 81.74 -75.80 1.37
N GLN A 199 80.70 -75.27 2.04
CA GLN A 199 80.71 -73.91 2.59
C GLN A 199 81.77 -73.75 3.69
N ARG A 200 81.95 -74.72 4.59
CA ARG A 200 83.05 -74.71 5.57
C ARG A 200 84.40 -74.67 4.87
N ARG A 201 84.63 -75.54 3.88
CA ARG A 201 85.88 -75.58 3.10
C ARG A 201 86.12 -74.30 2.30
N ILE A 202 85.07 -73.67 1.75
CA ILE A 202 85.20 -72.37 1.08
C ILE A 202 85.55 -71.28 2.10
N ARG A 203 84.95 -71.28 3.29
CA ARG A 203 85.29 -70.34 4.36
C ARG A 203 86.70 -70.56 4.89
N GLU A 204 87.12 -71.80 5.06
CA GLU A 204 88.49 -72.19 5.43
C GLU A 204 89.47 -71.75 4.34
N LYS A 205 89.24 -72.08 3.07
CA LYS A 205 90.07 -71.61 1.94
C LYS A 205 90.02 -70.10 1.73
N ALA A 206 88.94 -69.43 2.12
CA ALA A 206 88.84 -67.97 2.09
C ALA A 206 89.58 -67.34 3.28
N ALA A 207 89.56 -67.98 4.45
CA ALA A 207 90.34 -67.58 5.61
C ALA A 207 91.84 -67.84 5.39
N GLU A 208 92.19 -68.94 4.73
CA GLU A 208 93.54 -69.24 4.26
C GLU A 208 93.98 -68.23 3.21
N ARG A 209 93.13 -67.91 2.21
CA ARG A 209 93.44 -66.84 1.24
C ARG A 209 93.55 -65.47 1.89
N ARG A 210 92.70 -65.14 2.87
CA ARG A 210 92.83 -63.90 3.66
C ARG A 210 94.06 -63.93 4.56
N GLY A 211 94.46 -65.09 5.06
CA GLY A 211 95.68 -65.28 5.84
C GLY A 211 96.92 -65.17 4.97
N GLN A 212 96.90 -65.74 3.76
CA GLN A 212 97.93 -65.64 2.73
C GLN A 212 98.01 -64.22 2.16
N GLU A 213 96.87 -63.57 1.89
CA GLU A 213 96.80 -62.15 1.56
C GLU A 213 97.31 -61.31 2.73
N ALA A 214 97.01 -61.63 3.99
CA ALA A 214 97.57 -60.94 5.16
C ALA A 214 99.08 -61.20 5.36
N LEU A 215 99.59 -62.37 4.94
CA LEU A 215 101.01 -62.72 4.94
C LEU A 215 101.77 -62.10 3.75
N LEU A 216 101.10 -61.88 2.62
CA LEU A 216 101.63 -61.24 1.41
C LEU A 216 101.30 -59.74 1.34
N HIS A 217 100.58 -59.19 2.33
CA HIS A 217 100.27 -57.78 2.42
C HIS A 217 101.49 -57.00 2.91
N VAL A 218 102.37 -56.64 1.97
CA VAL A 218 103.26 -55.49 2.11
C VAL A 218 102.39 -54.23 2.03
N PRO A 219 102.32 -53.37 3.06
CA PRO A 219 101.59 -52.12 2.96
C PRO A 219 102.38 -51.16 2.08
N ALA A 220 101.84 -50.83 0.91
CA ALA A 220 102.44 -49.90 -0.04
C ALA A 220 101.35 -48.93 -0.57
N PRO A 221 101.70 -47.68 -0.93
CA PRO A 221 101.20 -46.49 -0.25
C PRO A 221 99.90 -45.94 -0.85
N ARG A 222 99.20 -45.15 -0.02
CA ARG A 222 98.03 -44.36 -0.38
C ARG A 222 98.29 -43.51 -1.63
N ALA A 223 97.64 -43.84 -2.74
CA ALA A 223 97.46 -42.96 -3.88
C ALA A 223 96.03 -42.39 -3.89
N ALA A 224 95.97 -41.09 -4.15
CA ALA A 224 94.83 -40.23 -3.96
C ALA A 224 93.65 -40.55 -4.88
N ARG A 225 92.45 -40.38 -4.32
CA ARG A 225 91.17 -40.31 -5.02
C ARG A 225 91.17 -39.20 -6.07
N PRO A 226 90.53 -39.42 -7.23
CA PRO A 226 89.87 -38.36 -7.96
C PRO A 226 88.36 -38.38 -7.69
N LYS A 227 87.85 -37.24 -7.20
CA LYS A 227 86.44 -36.86 -7.22
C LYS A 227 86.09 -36.39 -8.63
N GLN A 228 84.96 -36.84 -9.19
CA GLN A 228 84.13 -36.06 -10.13
C GLN A 228 82.66 -36.39 -9.80
N GLN A 229 81.91 -35.47 -9.17
CA GLN A 229 81.22 -34.30 -9.76
C GLN A 229 80.06 -34.75 -10.67
N VAL A 230 78.82 -34.68 -10.17
CA VAL A 230 77.86 -33.56 -10.34
C VAL A 230 77.41 -33.44 -11.80
N SER A 231 76.12 -33.69 -12.10
CA SER A 231 75.21 -32.56 -12.30
C SER A 231 73.73 -32.91 -12.02
N PRO A 232 73.01 -32.02 -11.30
CA PRO A 232 71.56 -31.95 -11.24
C PRO A 232 71.02 -30.90 -12.24
N GLY A 233 69.86 -31.18 -12.82
CA GLY A 233 69.07 -30.21 -13.59
C GLY A 233 67.73 -30.85 -13.91
N GLY A 234 66.57 -30.22 -13.79
CA GLY A 234 66.23 -28.83 -13.51
C GLY A 234 64.76 -28.64 -13.92
N GLY A 235 64.08 -27.65 -13.34
CA GLY A 235 62.73 -27.23 -13.71
C GLY A 235 61.70 -27.53 -12.60
N ARG A 236 61.33 -26.60 -11.71
CA ARG A 236 60.52 -25.36 -11.91
C ARG A 236 59.23 -25.67 -12.70
N GLU A 237 58.03 -25.24 -12.33
CA GLU A 237 57.63 -24.01 -11.65
C GLU A 237 56.11 -24.05 -11.36
N GLY A 238 55.66 -23.26 -10.38
CA GLY A 238 54.37 -22.56 -10.44
C GLY A 238 53.17 -23.27 -9.80
N ALA A 239 52.79 -23.02 -8.54
CA ALA A 239 52.19 -21.79 -7.99
C ALA A 239 50.73 -21.54 -8.41
N GLN A 240 49.84 -21.56 -7.40
CA GLN A 240 48.72 -20.65 -7.10
C GLN A 240 47.54 -21.46 -6.53
N ARG A 241 47.34 -21.43 -5.21
CA ARG A 241 46.48 -20.46 -4.50
C ARG A 241 45.10 -20.31 -5.17
N ARG A 242 44.05 -20.75 -4.47
CA ARG A 242 43.13 -19.84 -3.76
C ARG A 242 42.15 -20.62 -2.88
N ARG A 243 41.97 -20.07 -1.68
CA ARG A 243 40.92 -20.36 -0.71
C ARG A 243 39.61 -19.67 -1.14
N CYS A 244 38.55 -20.07 -0.42
CA CYS A 244 37.23 -19.44 -0.27
C CYS A 244 36.25 -19.83 -1.38
N ARG A 245 34.99 -20.18 -1.09
CA ARG A 245 34.14 -19.81 0.05
C ARG A 245 33.07 -20.89 0.24
#